data_AF-A0A661GQG6-F1
#
_entry.id   AF-A0A661GQG6-F1
#
_cell.length_a   1.000
_cell.length_b   1.000
_cell.length_c   1.000
_cell.angle_alpha   90.00
_cell.angle_beta   90.00
_cell.angle_gamma   90.00
#
_symmetry.space_group_name_H-M   'P 1'
#
loop_
_entity.id
_entity.type
_entity.pdbx_description
1 polymer ?
#
loop_
_entity_poly.entity_id
_entity_poly.type
_entity_poly.pdbx_seq_one_letter_code
_entity_poly.pdbx_strand_id
1 'polypeptide(L)'
;LDFVLIFIPVEAAFMLAIEHDRQLFSDAYDKGIILVSPSTLLATLRTIHNIWRYADQNLNAEKIAIQAGGLYDQFVLLAEGLEDIGKHLDKSQDAWATTRKRLVSGRGNLLKRVEDLKTLGARTRRDMPAALRDESQLAEQAPLVGVTDDSDLQS
;
A
#
# COMPACT_ATOMS: atom_id res chain seq x y z
N LEU A 1 -1.58 -4.86 41.40
CA LEU A 1 -0.36 -4.97 42.24
C LEU A 1 -0.39 -3.67 43.01
N ASP A 2 -1.11 -3.66 44.12
CA ASP A 2 -1.61 -2.41 44.69
C ASP A 2 -0.79 -2.12 45.94
N PHE A 3 0.18 -1.23 45.79
CA PHE A 3 1.04 -0.78 46.89
C PHE A 3 0.55 0.56 47.42
N VAL A 4 0.58 0.73 48.74
CA VAL A 4 0.35 2.03 49.41
C VAL A 4 1.70 2.63 49.78
N LEU A 5 1.94 3.86 49.33
CA LEU A 5 3.13 4.63 49.72
C LEU A 5 2.86 5.33 51.05
N ILE A 6 3.69 5.07 52.06
CA ILE A 6 3.68 5.81 53.32
C ILE A 6 4.90 6.72 53.36
N PHE A 7 4.65 8.03 53.42
CA PHE A 7 5.69 9.04 53.48
C PHE A 7 6.07 9.38 54.93
N ILE A 8 7.36 9.29 55.24
CA ILE A 8 7.92 9.65 56.54
C ILE A 8 8.77 10.93 56.36
N PRO A 9 8.33 12.09 56.87
CA PRO A 9 8.98 13.37 56.58
C PRO A 9 10.32 13.59 57.29
N VAL A 10 10.59 12.82 58.35
CA VAL A 10 11.80 12.96 59.18
C VAL A 10 12.75 11.80 58.91
N GLU A 11 13.72 12.00 58.00
CA GLU A 11 14.66 10.96 57.55
C GLU A 11 15.43 10.33 58.71
N ALA A 12 15.92 11.14 59.66
CA ALA A 12 16.69 10.65 60.80
C ALA A 12 15.87 9.69 61.68
N ALA A 13 14.57 9.98 61.88
CA ALA A 13 13.68 9.11 62.64
C ALA A 13 13.38 7.81 61.89
N PHE A 14 13.25 7.87 60.55
CA PHE A 14 13.08 6.68 59.73
C PHE A 14 14.30 5.76 59.79
N MET A 15 15.51 6.33 59.68
CA MET A 15 16.76 5.57 59.78
C MET A 15 16.92 4.92 61.16
N LEU A 16 16.64 5.67 62.24
CA LEU A 16 16.66 5.13 63.61
C LEU A 16 15.65 3.99 63.79
N ALA A 17 14.45 4.11 63.20
CA ALA A 17 13.43 3.06 63.27
C ALA A 17 13.88 1.77 62.55
N ILE A 18 14.48 1.89 61.36
CA ILE A 18 15.04 0.75 60.60
C ILE A 18 16.24 0.13 61.32
N GLU A 19 17.05 0.94 62.01
CA GLU A 19 18.20 0.46 62.77
C GLU A 19 17.79 -0.36 64.00
N HIS A 20 16.75 0.10 64.71
CA HIS A 20 16.17 -0.60 65.86
C HIS A 20 15.35 -1.84 65.46
N ASP A 21 14.61 -1.76 64.36
CA ASP A 21 13.84 -2.88 63.82
C ASP A 21 14.15 -3.07 62.33
N ARG A 22 15.04 -4.04 62.07
CA ARG A 22 15.47 -4.38 60.71
C ARG A 22 14.39 -5.11 59.89
N GLN A 23 13.35 -5.64 60.53
CA GLN A 23 12.25 -6.33 59.84
C GLN A 23 11.13 -5.38 59.43
N LEU A 24 11.09 -4.17 59.98
CA LEU A 24 10.07 -3.16 59.68
C LEU A 24 9.83 -2.95 58.18
N PHE A 25 10.90 -2.92 57.37
CA PHE A 25 10.77 -2.75 55.93
C PHE A 25 10.18 -3.97 55.22
N SER A 26 10.63 -5.19 55.55
CA SER A 26 10.08 -6.41 54.95
C SER A 26 8.62 -6.62 55.36
N ASP A 27 8.30 -6.36 56.63
CA ASP A 27 6.94 -6.50 57.16
C ASP A 27 5.96 -5.51 56.51
N ALA A 28 6.41 -4.30 56.23
CA ALA A 28 5.65 -3.32 55.46
C ALA A 28 5.47 -3.80 54.01
N TYR A 29 6.55 -4.25 53.37
CA TYR A 29 6.54 -4.72 51.98
C TYR A 29 5.57 -5.89 51.78
N ASP A 30 5.59 -6.88 52.67
CA ASP A 30 4.70 -8.05 52.63
C ASP A 30 3.23 -7.68 52.81
N LYS A 31 2.95 -6.54 53.46
CA LYS A 31 1.61 -5.95 53.59
C LYS A 31 1.23 -5.04 52.42
N GLY A 32 2.04 -4.95 51.38
CA GLY A 32 1.81 -4.05 50.25
C GLY A 32 2.07 -2.58 50.59
N ILE A 33 2.94 -2.29 51.55
CA ILE A 33 3.28 -0.93 51.97
C ILE A 33 4.74 -0.64 51.60
N ILE A 34 4.95 0.46 50.88
CA ILE A 34 6.29 0.97 50.58
C ILE A 34 6.53 2.21 51.42
N LEU A 35 7.48 2.11 52.35
CA LEU A 35 7.95 3.22 53.15
C LEU A 35 8.85 4.11 52.29
N VAL A 36 8.52 5.40 52.22
CA VAL A 36 9.29 6.39 51.46
C VAL A 36 9.60 7.60 52.32
N SER A 37 10.74 8.20 52.07
CA SER A 37 11.29 9.38 52.74
C SER A 37 11.55 10.48 51.70
N PRO A 38 11.87 11.73 52.09
CA PRO A 38 12.16 12.80 51.14
C PRO A 38 13.16 12.40 50.05
N SER A 39 14.20 11.64 50.41
CA SER A 39 15.25 11.20 49.47
C SER A 39 14.78 10.10 48.50
N THR A 40 13.81 9.27 48.88
CA THR A 40 13.37 8.09 48.11
C THR A 40 12.04 8.31 47.36
N LEU A 41 11.24 9.29 47.78
CA LEU A 41 9.95 9.60 47.16
C LEU A 41 10.09 9.97 45.68
N LEU A 42 11.01 10.90 45.35
CA LEU A 42 11.18 11.35 43.97
C LEU A 42 11.64 10.20 43.04
N ALA A 43 12.55 9.35 43.52
CA ALA A 43 12.99 8.17 42.79
C ALA A 43 11.82 7.19 42.54
N THR A 44 11.00 6.95 43.56
CA THR A 44 9.84 6.07 43.47
C THR A 44 8.79 6.59 42.49
N LEU A 45 8.44 7.88 42.58
CA LEU A 45 7.51 8.53 41.65
C LEU A 45 8.01 8.51 40.21
N ARG A 46 9.31 8.73 39.99
CA ARG A 46 9.92 8.65 38.66
C ARG A 46 9.89 7.23 38.10
N THR A 47 10.10 6.22 38.94
CA THR A 47 9.93 4.81 38.56
C THR A 47 8.48 4.53 38.14
N ILE A 48 7.50 4.96 38.93
CA ILE A 48 6.08 4.82 38.59
C ILE A 48 5.78 5.52 37.26
N HIS A 49 6.18 6.77 37.09
CA HIS A 49 5.99 7.51 35.85
C HIS A 49 6.59 6.77 34.63
N ASN A 50 7.79 6.22 34.78
CA ASN A 50 8.41 5.44 33.72
C ASN A 50 7.61 4.19 33.39
N ILE A 51 7.11 3.46 34.39
CA ILE A 51 6.27 2.26 34.18
C ILE A 51 5.02 2.61 33.38
N TRP A 52 4.30 3.67 33.77
CA TRP A 52 3.14 4.15 33.02
C TRP A 52 3.50 4.52 31.58
N ARG A 53 4.59 5.28 31.40
CA ARG A 53 5.07 5.65 30.07
C ARG A 53 5.39 4.43 29.20
N TYR A 54 6.00 3.40 29.77
CA TYR A 54 6.27 2.14 29.07
C TYR A 54 4.99 1.39 28.72
N ALA A 55 4.02 1.31 29.64
CA ALA A 55 2.73 0.67 29.39
C ALA A 55 1.97 1.37 28.25
N ASP A 56 1.91 2.70 28.26
CA ASP A 56 1.27 3.50 27.21
C ASP A 56 1.98 3.34 25.87
N GLN A 57 3.32 3.34 25.86
CA GLN A 57 4.10 3.08 24.65
C GLN A 57 3.84 1.70 24.08
N ASN A 58 3.75 0.68 24.93
CA ASN A 58 3.48 -0.69 24.50
C ASN A 58 2.09 -0.81 23.87
N LEU A 59 1.07 -0.22 24.51
CA LEU A 59 -0.29 -0.19 23.97
C LEU A 59 -0.37 0.55 22.62
N ASN A 60 0.38 1.65 22.48
CA ASN A 60 0.42 2.39 21.22
C ASN A 60 1.18 1.61 20.14
N ALA A 61 2.27 0.92 20.47
CA ALA A 61 3.00 0.07 19.53
C ALA A 61 2.11 -1.07 18.99
N GLU A 62 1.32 -1.71 19.86
CA GLU A 62 0.35 -2.73 19.45
C GLU A 62 -0.71 -2.17 18.50
N LYS A 63 -1.28 -1.01 18.81
CA LYS A 63 -2.23 -0.32 17.91
C LYS A 63 -1.61 0.03 16.57
N ILE A 64 -0.37 0.53 16.56
CA ILE A 64 0.37 0.83 15.33
C ILE A 64 0.58 -0.45 14.52
N ALA A 65 0.95 -1.57 15.14
CA ALA A 65 1.15 -2.84 14.44
C ALA A 65 -0.13 -3.34 13.77
N ILE A 66 -1.27 -3.27 14.48
CA ILE A 66 -2.58 -3.64 13.92
C ILE A 66 -2.95 -2.75 12.74
N GLN A 67 -2.80 -1.43 12.88
CA GLN A 67 -3.11 -0.49 11.80
C GLN A 67 -2.17 -0.65 10.60
N ALA A 68 -0.88 -0.90 10.83
CA ALA A 68 0.10 -1.13 9.79
C ALA A 68 -0.20 -2.42 9.01
N GLY A 69 -0.62 -3.49 9.70
CA GLY A 69 -1.06 -4.73 9.06
C GLY A 69 -2.26 -4.48 8.14
N GLY A 70 -3.31 -3.84 8.66
CA GLY A 70 -4.50 -3.52 7.84
C GLY A 70 -4.21 -2.58 6.67
N LEU A 71 -3.29 -1.63 6.83
CA LEU A 71 -2.85 -0.75 5.74
C LEU A 71 -2.10 -1.53 4.66
N TYR A 72 -1.25 -2.47 5.05
CA TYR A 72 -0.53 -3.33 4.11
C TYR A 72 -1.49 -4.18 3.27
N ASP A 73 -2.49 -4.79 3.90
CA ASP A 73 -3.51 -5.58 3.20
C ASP A 73 -4.29 -4.72 2.19
N GLN A 74 -4.68 -3.50 2.58
CA GLN A 74 -5.33 -2.55 1.66
C GLN A 74 -4.44 -2.16 0.49
N PHE A 75 -3.14 -2.01 0.72
CA PHE A 75 -2.19 -1.69 -0.33
C PHE A 75 -2.05 -2.85 -1.34
N VAL A 76 -2.03 -4.09 -0.86
CA VAL A 76 -2.01 -5.29 -1.74
C VAL A 76 -3.27 -5.32 -2.62
N LEU A 77 -4.46 -5.13 -2.03
CA LEU A 77 -5.72 -5.09 -2.78
C LEU A 77 -5.73 -3.98 -3.84
N LEU A 78 -5.15 -2.82 -3.53
CA LEU A 78 -5.01 -1.74 -4.50
C LEU A 78 -4.07 -2.12 -5.65
N ALA A 79 -2.94 -2.77 -5.35
CA ALA A 79 -1.99 -3.21 -6.37
C ALA A 79 -2.61 -4.26 -7.31
N GLU A 80 -3.36 -5.22 -6.76
CA GLU A 80 -4.12 -6.20 -7.55
C GLU A 80 -5.16 -5.54 -8.46
N GLY A 81 -5.90 -4.57 -7.91
CA GLY A 81 -6.88 -3.80 -8.68
C GLY A 81 -6.24 -3.02 -9.84
N LEU A 82 -5.06 -2.43 -9.62
CA LEU A 82 -4.30 -1.75 -10.67
C LEU A 82 -3.83 -2.72 -11.76
N GLU A 83 -3.39 -3.92 -11.38
CA GLU A 83 -2.98 -4.94 -12.35
C GLU A 83 -4.16 -5.42 -13.22
N ASP A 84 -5.33 -5.60 -12.62
CA ASP A 84 -6.54 -5.98 -13.35
C ASP A 84 -7.00 -4.88 -14.32
N ILE A 85 -6.94 -3.62 -13.89
CA ILE A 85 -7.18 -2.46 -14.78
C ILE A 85 -6.20 -2.49 -15.96
N GLY A 86 -4.92 -2.77 -15.73
CA GLY A 86 -3.92 -2.92 -16.78
C GLY A 86 -4.33 -3.97 -17.82
N LYS A 87 -4.74 -5.17 -17.36
CA LYS A 87 -5.21 -6.25 -18.23
C LYS A 87 -6.43 -5.85 -19.06
N HIS A 88 -7.35 -5.08 -18.48
CA HIS A 88 -8.53 -4.59 -19.18
C HIS A 88 -8.20 -3.51 -20.22
N LEU A 89 -7.21 -2.66 -19.94
CA LEU A 89 -6.73 -1.66 -20.89
C LEU A 89 -6.05 -2.33 -22.10
N ASP A 90 -5.21 -3.34 -21.88
CA ASP A 90 -4.55 -4.10 -22.95
C ASP A 90 -5.58 -4.80 -23.85
N LYS A 91 -6.57 -5.48 -23.25
CA LYS A 91 -7.68 -6.09 -24.01
C LYS A 91 -8.44 -5.06 -24.84
N SER A 92 -8.67 -3.87 -24.29
CA SER A 92 -9.36 -2.80 -25.00
C SER A 92 -8.53 -2.27 -26.17
N GLN A 93 -7.22 -2.15 -25.97
CA GLN A 93 -6.27 -1.76 -27.01
C GLN A 93 -6.23 -2.79 -28.14
N ASP A 94 -6.20 -4.08 -27.83
CA ASP A 94 -6.22 -5.17 -28.81
C ASP A 94 -7.53 -5.22 -29.60
N ALA A 95 -8.67 -5.06 -28.92
CA ALA A 95 -9.98 -4.99 -29.55
C ALA A 95 -10.08 -3.78 -30.49
N TRP A 96 -9.58 -2.62 -30.05
CA TRP A 96 -9.50 -1.42 -30.87
C TRP A 96 -8.60 -1.63 -32.09
N ALA A 97 -7.40 -2.17 -31.92
CA ALA A 97 -6.44 -2.42 -33.00
C ALA A 97 -7.01 -3.42 -34.02
N THR A 98 -7.65 -4.49 -33.56
CA THR A 98 -8.33 -5.48 -34.42
C THR A 98 -9.47 -4.83 -35.22
N THR A 99 -10.28 -4.01 -34.57
CA THR A 99 -11.38 -3.30 -35.22
C THR A 99 -10.87 -2.28 -36.24
N ARG A 100 -9.81 -1.53 -35.90
CA ARG A 100 -9.15 -0.56 -36.79
C ARG A 100 -8.54 -1.25 -38.02
N LYS A 101 -7.90 -2.42 -37.84
CA LYS A 101 -7.43 -3.25 -38.96
C LYS A 101 -8.59 -3.67 -39.86
N ARG A 102 -9.68 -4.22 -39.31
CA ARG A 102 -10.85 -4.62 -40.13
C ARG A 102 -11.49 -3.43 -40.87
N LEU A 103 -11.42 -2.24 -40.30
CA LEU A 103 -11.96 -1.02 -40.92
C LEU A 103 -11.07 -0.48 -42.04
N VAL A 104 -9.76 -0.33 -41.80
CA VAL A 104 -8.87 0.52 -42.63
C VAL A 104 -7.74 -0.25 -43.34
N SER A 105 -7.08 -1.21 -42.70
CA SER A 105 -5.79 -1.74 -43.21
C SER A 105 -5.72 -3.26 -43.44
N GLY A 106 -6.71 -4.02 -42.99
CA GLY A 106 -6.76 -5.48 -43.14
C GLY A 106 -7.09 -5.94 -44.56
N ARG A 107 -6.77 -7.20 -44.89
CA ARG A 107 -7.12 -7.80 -46.19
C ARG A 107 -8.65 -7.80 -46.37
N GLY A 108 -9.12 -7.11 -47.40
CA GLY A 108 -10.54 -6.90 -47.61
C GLY A 108 -11.18 -6.04 -46.52
N ASN A 109 -10.51 -4.98 -46.08
CA ASN A 109 -11.04 -4.03 -45.10
C ASN A 109 -12.38 -3.43 -45.57
N LEU A 110 -13.19 -3.00 -44.60
CA LEU A 110 -14.54 -2.49 -44.86
C LEU A 110 -14.52 -1.18 -45.66
N LEU A 111 -13.55 -0.30 -45.43
CA LEU A 111 -13.47 0.97 -46.14
C LEU A 111 -13.34 0.75 -47.65
N LYS A 112 -12.42 -0.13 -48.06
CA LYS A 112 -12.22 -0.52 -49.46
C LYS A 112 -13.50 -1.09 -50.07
N ARG A 113 -14.15 -2.05 -49.39
CA ARG A 113 -15.41 -2.64 -49.91
C ARG A 113 -16.51 -1.61 -50.10
N VAL A 114 -16.63 -0.64 -49.20
CA VAL A 114 -17.65 0.41 -49.29
C VAL A 114 -17.30 1.41 -50.39
N GLU A 115 -16.03 1.78 -50.57
CA GLU A 115 -15.58 2.64 -51.67
C GLU A 115 -15.75 1.94 -53.03
N ASP A 116 -15.40 0.66 -53.14
CA ASP A 116 -15.61 -0.14 -54.35
C ASP A 116 -17.09 -0.14 -54.78
N LEU A 117 -18.02 -0.31 -53.83
CA LEU A 117 -19.47 -0.22 -54.11
C LEU A 117 -19.88 1.16 -54.63
N LYS A 118 -19.28 2.24 -54.10
CA LYS A 118 -19.53 3.60 -54.60
C LYS A 118 -19.04 3.75 -56.04
N THR A 119 -17.86 3.22 -56.38
CA THR A 119 -17.34 3.23 -57.76
C THR A 119 -18.21 2.44 -58.73
N LEU A 120 -18.84 1.36 -58.27
CA LEU A 120 -19.79 0.54 -59.04
C LEU A 120 -21.18 1.18 -59.21
N GLY A 121 -21.39 2.42 -58.72
CA GLY A 121 -22.60 3.21 -58.97
C GLY A 121 -23.61 3.23 -57.80
N ALA A 122 -23.24 2.78 -56.60
CA ALA A 122 -24.10 2.92 -55.43
C ALA A 122 -24.31 4.42 -55.10
N ARG A 123 -25.58 4.84 -54.98
CA ARG A 123 -25.94 6.22 -54.63
C ARG A 123 -25.71 6.49 -53.14
N THR A 124 -24.66 7.24 -52.79
CA THR A 124 -24.35 7.66 -51.42
C THR A 124 -24.59 9.15 -51.22
N ARG A 125 -25.18 9.55 -50.08
CA ARG A 125 -25.40 10.97 -49.72
C ARG A 125 -24.26 11.63 -48.94
N ARG A 126 -23.37 10.85 -48.33
CA ARG A 126 -22.23 11.34 -47.53
C ARG A 126 -20.94 10.67 -47.98
N ASP A 127 -19.85 11.38 -47.82
CA ASP A 127 -18.50 10.90 -48.12
C ASP A 127 -17.77 10.46 -46.85
N MET A 128 -16.87 9.46 -47.01
CA MET A 128 -16.01 9.05 -45.92
C MET A 128 -14.95 10.13 -45.64
N PRO A 129 -14.56 10.33 -44.36
CA PRO A 129 -13.54 11.30 -43.99
C PRO A 129 -12.21 11.05 -44.73
N ALA A 130 -11.59 12.12 -45.25
CA ALA A 130 -10.35 12.05 -46.02
C ALA A 130 -9.23 11.34 -45.26
N ALA A 131 -9.07 11.63 -43.96
CA ALA A 131 -8.04 11.02 -43.11
C ALA A 131 -8.08 9.48 -43.09
N LEU A 132 -9.27 8.86 -43.10
CA LEU A 132 -9.41 7.40 -43.10
C LEU A 132 -9.13 6.80 -44.49
N ARG A 133 -9.46 7.53 -45.56
CA ARG A 133 -9.17 7.15 -46.94
C ARG A 133 -7.68 7.18 -47.21
N ASP A 134 -7.01 8.26 -46.82
CA ASP A 134 -5.58 8.46 -47.00
C ASP A 134 -4.77 7.40 -46.22
N GLU A 135 -5.18 7.11 -44.97
CA GLU A 135 -4.58 6.05 -44.16
C GLU A 135 -4.74 4.65 -44.78
N SER A 136 -5.90 4.33 -45.33
CA SER A 136 -6.11 3.05 -46.03
C SER A 136 -5.27 2.95 -47.30
N GLN A 137 -5.12 4.03 -48.06
CA GLN A 137 -4.31 4.05 -49.28
C GLN A 137 -2.81 3.93 -48.96
N LEU A 138 -2.34 4.57 -47.89
CA LEU A 138 -0.98 4.45 -47.38
C LEU A 138 -0.69 3.03 -46.89
N ALA A 139 -1.64 2.42 -46.17
CA ALA A 139 -1.52 1.04 -45.70
C ALA A 139 -1.45 0.01 -46.85
N GLU A 140 -1.99 0.34 -48.03
CA GLU A 140 -1.90 -0.50 -49.23
C GLU A 140 -0.59 -0.33 -50.01
N GLN A 141 0.08 0.82 -49.87
CA GLN A 141 1.33 1.14 -50.58
C GLN A 141 2.59 0.73 -49.79
N ALA A 142 2.48 0.48 -48.49
CA ALA A 142 3.56 -0.07 -47.69
C ALA A 142 3.88 -1.51 -48.16
N PRO A 143 5.11 -1.81 -48.62
CA PRO A 143 5.49 -3.16 -48.97
C PRO A 143 5.35 -4.08 -47.75
N LEU A 144 4.93 -5.33 -47.97
CA LEU A 144 5.19 -6.42 -47.04
C LEU A 144 6.71 -6.57 -46.92
N VAL A 145 7.35 -5.79 -46.04
CA VAL A 145 8.72 -6.08 -45.61
C VAL A 145 8.64 -7.44 -44.93
N GLY A 146 9.12 -8.45 -45.64
CA GLY A 146 9.26 -9.79 -45.10
C GLY A 146 10.01 -9.70 -43.78
N VAL A 147 9.44 -10.30 -42.75
CA VAL A 147 10.24 -10.84 -41.67
C VAL A 147 11.15 -11.86 -42.35
N THR A 148 12.36 -11.44 -42.70
CA THR A 148 13.45 -12.37 -42.97
C THR A 148 13.64 -13.15 -41.69
N ASP A 149 13.36 -14.45 -41.76
CA ASP A 149 13.76 -15.43 -40.76
C ASP A 149 15.22 -15.18 -40.38
N ASP A 150 15.43 -14.81 -39.13
CA ASP A 150 16.75 -14.72 -38.50
C ASP A 150 17.19 -16.14 -38.08
N SER A 151 17.12 -17.10 -39.01
CA SER A 151 17.44 -18.51 -38.77
C SER A 151 18.78 -18.97 -39.38
N ASP A 152 19.58 -18.05 -39.92
CA ASP A 152 20.90 -18.36 -40.52
C ASP A 152 22.00 -17.46 -39.95
N LEU A 153 22.23 -17.49 -38.63
CA LEU A 153 23.45 -16.91 -38.01
C LEU A 153 24.08 -17.76 -36.89
N GLN A 154 23.75 -19.04 -36.79
CA GLN A 154 24.57 -19.98 -36.01
C GLN A 154 24.76 -21.29 -36.78
N SER A 155 25.87 -21.38 -37.51
CA SER A 155 26.52 -22.61 -37.94
C SER A 155 28.02 -22.46 -37.72
#